data_AF-A0A7S3XN70-F1
#
_entry.id   AF-A0A7S3XN70-F1
#
_cell.length_a   1.000
_cell.length_b   1.000
_cell.length_c   1.000
_cell.angle_alpha   90.00
_cell.angle_beta   90.00
_cell.angle_gamma   90.00
#
_symmetry.space_group_name_H-M   'P 1'
#
loop_
_entity.id
_entity.type
_entity.pdbx_description
1 polymer ?
#
loop_
_entity_poly.entity_id
_entity_poly.type
_entity_poly.pdbx_seq_one_letter_code
_entity_poly.pdbx_strand_id
1 'polypeptide(L)'
;REREPLLQGEPASSDPHRLVLPLAQAHVFFRDVQKDATAVEGGEEATRALLLKLDPENGGHSLGYEPFCTYLCGGDNDVHDPRKEAEVYQDLGRPLSHYWIASSHNTYLEGDQLRSASSVNRYINDLSKGCRCVELDCWDGEPGVHGPKGEVPDPIIYHGHTLTKKILFKDVIQAVADYSFQTSPLPIILSFENHCSIPVQQKMAAYCVEILGDKLAVPRLTPEGQLPSPKSLEGKVIIKAKYLPTENRRHSFVEGAAAAAGEETAAEPLEEEDSESEPEEEGEMPKKKKDKKKKKVKIAAELSAITFLGGTHFKDWELSKGVDANLMSSFGETKSEKLLGKAAANWVEYNTRQMSRIYPAGHRVNSSNYDPVPHWCAGSQIVALNYQTGSAPMQLNDGLFRDNGRSGYLLKPACLRAPGFDPDQPGPPRQKLVVHVISGSQFPKPEGAHKGEVIDPYVVVEVTGVAPDRRQCKTAVIDDNGFNPIFDETFEFDICQPELAILNLCVMDKDLDADDFIASAALRVTAVRQGFRSVALRDARGHRQGLFQFASLLCRFELTDL
;
A
#
# COMPACT_ATOMS: atom_id res chain seq x y z
N ARG A 1 40.81 16.26 -26.21
CA ARG A 1 41.16 17.68 -26.51
C ARG A 1 39.82 18.39 -26.60
N GLU A 2 39.33 19.14 -25.64
CA GLU A 2 39.93 19.90 -24.52
C GLU A 2 39.10 19.64 -23.26
N ARG A 3 39.77 19.41 -22.11
CA ARG A 3 39.13 19.45 -20.79
C ARG A 3 39.45 20.83 -20.22
N GLU A 4 38.43 21.60 -19.87
CA GLU A 4 38.61 22.82 -19.08
C GLU A 4 39.25 22.47 -17.72
N PRO A 5 40.17 23.30 -17.20
CA PRO A 5 40.83 23.03 -15.95
C PRO A 5 39.87 23.31 -14.79
N LEU A 6 39.49 22.26 -14.07
CA LEU A 6 38.99 22.36 -12.71
C LEU A 6 39.95 23.21 -11.89
N LEU A 7 39.39 24.24 -11.25
CA LEU A 7 40.01 25.19 -10.33
C LEU A 7 41.18 24.58 -9.54
N GLN A 8 42.41 24.95 -9.91
CA GLN A 8 43.56 24.79 -9.04
C GLN A 8 43.50 25.87 -7.95
N GLY A 9 42.80 25.56 -6.86
CA GLY A 9 42.98 26.23 -5.58
C GLY A 9 44.10 25.55 -4.78
N GLU A 10 44.94 26.34 -4.13
CA GLU A 10 46.03 25.90 -3.24
C GLU A 10 45.56 24.88 -2.18
N PRO A 11 46.45 24.03 -1.63
CA PRO A 11 46.07 23.12 -0.55
C PRO A 11 45.77 23.95 0.70
N ALA A 12 44.50 24.19 0.96
CA ALA A 12 44.05 24.77 2.22
C ALA A 12 44.41 23.79 3.35
N SER A 13 45.53 24.05 4.01
CA SER A 13 45.85 23.60 5.36
C SER A 13 44.88 24.24 6.36
N SER A 14 43.58 24.00 6.20
CA SER A 14 42.55 24.45 7.13
C SER A 14 41.96 23.22 7.82
N ASP A 15 42.11 23.18 9.14
CA ASP A 15 41.34 22.32 10.04
C ASP A 15 39.88 22.24 9.54
N PRO A 16 39.37 21.07 9.11
CA PRO A 16 38.03 20.94 8.55
C PRO A 16 36.94 21.39 9.52
N HIS A 17 37.21 21.35 10.84
CA HIS A 17 36.31 21.87 11.87
C HIS A 17 36.18 23.40 11.86
N ARG A 18 37.03 24.11 11.11
CA ARG A 18 36.94 25.57 10.89
C ARG A 18 36.28 25.94 9.55
N LEU A 19 35.91 24.95 8.73
CA LEU A 19 35.19 25.22 7.48
C LEU A 19 33.75 25.63 7.81
N VAL A 20 33.35 26.77 7.27
CA VAL A 20 31.99 27.30 7.38
C VAL A 20 31.47 27.59 5.98
N LEU A 21 30.19 27.32 5.76
CA LEU A 21 29.44 27.69 4.57
C LEU A 21 28.67 28.99 4.88
N PRO A 22 29.13 30.17 4.42
CA PRO A 22 28.47 31.44 4.69
C PRO A 22 27.05 31.46 4.13
N LEU A 23 26.15 32.24 4.73
CA LEU A 23 24.73 32.30 4.37
C LEU A 23 24.47 32.43 2.87
N ALA A 24 25.20 33.30 2.15
CA ALA A 24 25.03 33.46 0.71
C ALA A 24 25.33 32.17 -0.07
N GLN A 25 26.39 31.44 0.31
CA GLN A 25 26.75 30.15 -0.30
C GLN A 25 25.79 29.03 0.15
N ALA A 26 25.36 29.04 1.41
CA ALA A 26 24.36 28.13 1.91
C ALA A 26 23.03 28.31 1.15
N HIS A 27 22.63 29.55 0.89
CA HIS A 27 21.43 29.87 0.12
C HIS A 27 21.54 29.32 -1.31
N VAL A 28 22.69 29.50 -1.97
CA VAL A 28 22.95 28.87 -3.27
C VAL A 28 22.87 27.35 -3.18
N PHE A 29 23.46 26.74 -2.17
CA PHE A 29 23.37 25.28 -1.97
C PHE A 29 21.91 24.81 -1.81
N PHE A 30 21.16 25.41 -0.90
CA PHE A 30 19.77 25.00 -0.65
C PHE A 30 18.84 25.28 -1.84
N ARG A 31 19.02 26.42 -2.52
CA ARG A 31 18.21 26.81 -3.66
C ARG A 31 18.56 26.04 -4.94
N ASP A 32 19.85 25.98 -5.29
CA ASP A 32 20.28 25.52 -6.62
C ASP A 32 20.66 24.05 -6.64
N VAL A 33 21.26 23.54 -5.57
CA VAL A 33 21.68 22.13 -5.46
C VAL A 33 20.55 21.29 -4.86
N GLN A 34 20.02 21.69 -3.70
CA GLN A 34 18.94 20.95 -3.05
C GLN A 34 17.56 21.20 -3.66
N LYS A 35 17.39 22.25 -4.47
CA LYS A 35 16.07 22.68 -4.96
C LYS A 35 15.04 22.77 -3.83
N ASP A 36 15.46 23.20 -2.64
CA ASP A 36 14.58 23.27 -1.48
C ASP A 36 13.54 24.37 -1.68
N ALA A 37 12.26 23.99 -1.69
CA ALA A 37 11.15 24.91 -1.96
C ALA A 37 11.15 26.11 -1.00
N THR A 38 11.50 25.90 0.27
CA THR A 38 11.53 26.96 1.29
C THR A 38 12.61 28.00 0.97
N ALA A 39 13.79 27.55 0.52
CA ALA A 39 14.87 28.43 0.10
C ALA A 39 14.56 29.11 -1.26
N VAL A 40 13.92 28.41 -2.18
CA VAL A 40 13.51 28.96 -3.49
C VAL A 40 12.47 30.08 -3.33
N GLU A 41 11.44 29.85 -2.52
CA GLU A 41 10.34 30.80 -2.35
C GLU A 41 10.66 31.91 -1.34
N GLY A 42 11.28 31.55 -0.21
CA GLY A 42 11.55 32.46 0.91
C GLY A 42 12.91 33.15 0.87
N GLY A 43 13.74 32.86 -0.15
CA GLY A 43 15.02 33.51 -0.36
C GLY A 43 16.03 33.29 0.77
N GLU A 44 16.98 34.23 0.89
CA GLU A 44 18.06 34.15 1.87
C GLU A 44 17.57 34.22 3.32
N GLU A 45 16.46 34.91 3.60
CA GLU A 45 15.87 35.00 4.94
C GLU A 45 15.36 33.64 5.43
N ALA A 46 14.65 32.90 4.58
CA ALA A 46 14.23 31.55 4.90
C ALA A 46 15.42 30.60 5.07
N THR A 47 16.47 30.76 4.27
CA THR A 47 17.72 30.02 4.46
C THR A 47 18.37 30.35 5.80
N ARG A 48 18.41 31.62 6.21
CA ARG A 48 18.92 32.04 7.53
C ARG A 48 18.16 31.35 8.67
N ALA A 49 16.84 31.26 8.57
CA ALA A 49 16.02 30.55 9.56
C ALA A 49 16.34 29.04 9.61
N LEU A 50 16.58 28.41 8.45
CA LEU A 50 17.05 27.04 8.38
C LEU A 50 18.44 26.88 9.03
N LEU A 51 19.38 27.77 8.75
CA LEU A 51 20.70 27.75 9.36
C LEU A 51 20.64 27.91 10.88
N LEU A 52 19.77 28.79 11.40
CA LEU A 52 19.51 28.91 12.84
C LEU A 52 19.01 27.61 13.47
N LYS A 53 18.23 26.82 12.74
CA LYS A 53 17.75 25.51 13.21
C LYS A 53 18.87 24.46 13.19
N LEU A 54 19.68 24.44 12.12
CA LEU A 54 20.72 23.42 11.91
C LEU A 54 21.97 23.68 12.74
N ASP A 55 22.32 24.95 12.93
CA ASP A 55 23.54 25.40 13.60
C ASP A 55 23.29 26.71 14.35
N PRO A 56 22.64 26.62 15.54
CA PRO A 56 22.28 27.78 16.33
C PRO A 56 23.49 28.62 16.77
N GLU A 57 24.67 28.00 16.92
CA GLU A 57 25.89 28.66 17.42
C GLU A 57 26.40 29.73 16.45
N ASN A 58 26.17 29.55 15.16
CA ASN A 58 26.55 30.51 14.11
C ASN A 58 25.47 31.55 13.79
N GLY A 59 24.38 31.61 14.58
CA GLY A 59 23.37 32.68 14.51
C GLY A 59 22.68 32.84 13.15
N GLY A 60 22.68 31.78 12.32
CA GLY A 60 22.12 31.82 10.96
C GLY A 60 22.98 32.55 9.92
N HIS A 61 24.21 32.93 10.25
CA HIS A 61 25.13 33.62 9.33
C HIS A 61 26.00 32.66 8.52
N SER A 62 26.19 31.44 9.02
CA SER A 62 26.93 30.38 8.37
C SER A 62 26.50 29.01 8.91
N LEU A 63 26.89 27.96 8.19
CA LEU A 63 26.73 26.57 8.61
C LEU A 63 28.11 25.93 8.75
N GLY A 64 28.45 25.43 9.94
CA GLY A 64 29.70 24.71 10.17
C GLY A 64 29.74 23.36 9.44
N TYR A 65 30.96 22.85 9.22
CA TYR A 65 31.19 21.57 8.55
C TYR A 65 30.45 20.39 9.22
N GLU A 66 30.55 20.26 10.54
CA GLU A 66 29.88 19.18 11.28
C GLU A 66 28.35 19.27 11.17
N PRO A 67 27.69 20.41 11.48
CA PRO A 67 26.25 20.59 11.24
C PRO A 67 25.83 20.33 9.80
N PHE A 68 26.65 20.69 8.81
CA PHE A 68 26.38 20.40 7.40
C PHE A 68 26.38 18.90 7.11
N CYS A 69 27.38 18.16 7.59
CA CYS A 69 27.44 16.70 7.49
C CYS A 69 26.27 16.03 8.22
N THR A 70 25.94 16.49 9.42
CA THR A 70 24.77 16.01 10.18
C THR A 70 23.47 16.25 9.43
N TYR A 71 23.31 17.42 8.81
CA TYR A 71 22.16 17.71 7.95
C TYR A 71 22.10 16.74 6.77
N LEU A 72 23.20 16.56 6.03
CA LEU A 72 23.22 15.73 4.82
C LEU A 72 22.77 14.29 5.09
N CYS A 73 23.20 13.70 6.21
CA CYS A 73 22.86 12.32 6.59
C CYS A 73 21.61 12.23 7.48
N GLY A 74 21.05 13.37 7.92
CA GLY A 74 19.95 13.43 8.87
C GLY A 74 18.57 13.26 8.24
N GLY A 75 17.58 12.90 9.06
CA GLY A 75 16.19 12.69 8.63
C GLY A 75 15.48 13.96 8.12
N ASP A 76 15.92 15.16 8.52
CA ASP A 76 15.39 16.41 7.95
C ASP A 76 15.73 16.56 6.45
N ASN A 77 16.79 15.88 5.99
CA ASN A 77 17.24 15.84 4.61
C ASN A 77 16.83 14.55 3.89
N ASP A 78 15.79 13.87 4.36
CA ASP A 78 15.31 12.65 3.71
C ASP A 78 14.86 12.92 2.26
N VAL A 79 15.04 11.92 1.40
CA VAL A 79 14.61 11.90 0.00
C VAL A 79 13.10 12.08 -0.14
N HIS A 80 12.32 11.53 0.81
CA HIS A 80 10.90 11.84 0.95
C HIS A 80 10.74 13.00 1.93
N ASP A 81 9.96 14.01 1.55
CA ASP A 81 9.71 15.15 2.45
C ASP A 81 9.05 14.68 3.76
N PRO A 82 9.71 14.82 4.93
CA PRO A 82 9.18 14.34 6.20
C PRO A 82 7.80 14.93 6.55
N ARG A 83 7.49 16.14 6.04
CA ARG A 83 6.17 16.78 6.23
C ARG A 83 5.08 16.03 5.47
N LYS A 84 5.38 15.54 4.26
CA LYS A 84 4.45 14.76 3.43
C LYS A 84 4.22 13.34 3.93
N GLU A 85 5.17 12.79 4.69
CA GLU A 85 4.98 11.54 5.42
C GLU A 85 4.17 11.73 6.70
N ALA A 86 4.27 12.90 7.34
CA ALA A 86 3.56 13.23 8.58
C ALA A 86 2.13 13.78 8.37
N GLU A 87 1.89 14.49 7.27
CA GLU A 87 0.64 15.24 7.05
C GLU A 87 0.00 14.90 5.70
N VAL A 88 -1.34 14.84 5.70
CA VAL A 88 -2.14 14.73 4.48
C VAL A 88 -2.04 16.04 3.70
N TYR A 89 -1.68 15.96 2.43
CA TYR A 89 -1.54 17.13 1.54
C TYR A 89 -2.27 16.99 0.20
N GLN A 90 -2.76 15.79 -0.13
CA GLN A 90 -3.50 15.55 -1.38
C GLN A 90 -5.00 15.87 -1.21
N ASP A 91 -5.67 16.12 -2.34
CA ASP A 91 -7.12 16.31 -2.38
C ASP A 91 -7.85 15.01 -2.01
N LEU A 92 -8.52 14.99 -0.86
CA LEU A 92 -9.36 13.89 -0.36
C LEU A 92 -10.86 14.06 -0.68
N GLY A 93 -11.22 15.05 -1.49
CA GLY A 93 -12.60 15.40 -1.85
C GLY A 93 -13.14 14.71 -3.11
N ARG A 94 -12.38 13.83 -3.77
CA ARG A 94 -12.82 13.10 -4.97
C ARG A 94 -13.54 11.81 -4.60
N PRO A 95 -14.30 11.18 -5.53
CA PRO A 95 -14.92 9.87 -5.27
C PRO A 95 -13.92 8.80 -4.81
N LEU A 96 -14.32 7.87 -3.95
CA LEU A 96 -13.45 6.77 -3.48
C LEU A 96 -12.76 6.00 -4.61
N SER A 97 -13.40 5.84 -5.78
CA SER A 97 -12.83 5.18 -6.96
C SER A 97 -11.57 5.88 -7.49
N HIS A 98 -11.30 7.13 -7.09
CA HIS A 98 -10.16 7.92 -7.55
C HIS A 98 -8.91 7.76 -6.68
N TYR A 99 -8.90 6.85 -5.70
CA TYR A 99 -7.77 6.64 -4.80
C TYR A 99 -7.24 5.22 -4.91
N TRP A 100 -5.92 5.05 -4.83
CA TRP A 100 -5.34 3.79 -4.38
C TRP A 100 -5.53 3.67 -2.87
N ILE A 101 -5.81 2.45 -2.39
CA ILE A 101 -6.18 2.16 -1.01
C ILE A 101 -5.28 1.04 -0.47
N ALA A 102 -4.59 1.30 0.64
CA ALA A 102 -3.75 0.31 1.31
C ALA A 102 -4.60 -0.89 1.77
N SER A 103 -4.33 -2.08 1.24
CA SER A 103 -5.26 -3.21 1.33
C SER A 103 -4.56 -4.52 1.75
N SER A 104 -5.10 -5.18 2.77
CA SER A 104 -4.61 -6.45 3.32
C SER A 104 -5.51 -7.61 2.86
N HIS A 105 -4.89 -8.72 2.46
CA HIS A 105 -5.53 -9.98 2.09
C HIS A 105 -5.45 -10.98 3.26
N ASN A 106 -6.55 -11.70 3.52
CA ASN A 106 -6.68 -12.65 4.63
C ASN A 106 -6.06 -12.12 5.92
N THR A 107 -6.49 -10.91 6.31
CA THR A 107 -5.87 -10.10 7.36
C THR A 107 -5.74 -10.84 8.69
N TYR A 108 -6.59 -11.81 8.97
CA TYR A 108 -6.52 -12.59 10.21
C TYR A 108 -5.29 -13.49 10.32
N LEU A 109 -4.59 -13.85 9.24
CA LEU A 109 -3.51 -14.85 9.24
C LEU A 109 -2.15 -14.28 9.68
N GLU A 110 -1.46 -14.96 10.59
CA GLU A 110 -0.11 -14.59 11.03
C GLU A 110 1.02 -15.13 10.13
N GLY A 111 0.74 -16.11 9.27
CA GLY A 111 1.74 -16.76 8.42
C GLY A 111 1.15 -17.34 7.14
N ASP A 112 1.40 -18.62 6.88
CA ASP A 112 0.92 -19.37 5.71
C ASP A 112 -0.62 -19.51 5.67
N GLN A 113 -1.16 -19.86 4.50
CA GLN A 113 -2.60 -19.95 4.27
C GLN A 113 -3.23 -21.24 4.84
N LEU A 114 -2.47 -22.26 5.23
CA LEU A 114 -3.03 -23.58 5.52
C LEU A 114 -3.07 -23.95 7.00
N ARG A 115 -2.10 -23.47 7.78
CA ARG A 115 -1.82 -23.98 9.15
C ARG A 115 -1.48 -22.87 10.14
N SER A 116 -1.23 -21.65 9.67
CA SER A 116 -0.84 -20.56 10.57
C SER A 116 -1.96 -20.15 11.55
N ALA A 117 -1.58 -19.43 12.60
CA ALA A 117 -2.54 -18.91 13.55
C ALA A 117 -3.37 -17.77 12.94
N SER A 118 -4.62 -17.66 13.37
CA SER A 118 -5.45 -16.48 13.15
C SER A 118 -5.46 -15.61 14.40
N SER A 119 -5.43 -14.28 14.23
CA SER A 119 -5.21 -13.35 15.32
C SER A 119 -5.94 -12.03 15.14
N VAL A 120 -6.65 -11.58 16.18
CA VAL A 120 -7.28 -10.24 16.22
C VAL A 120 -6.20 -9.15 16.17
N ASN A 121 -5.05 -9.38 16.80
CA ASN A 121 -3.92 -8.44 16.80
C ASN A 121 -3.42 -8.15 15.39
N ARG A 122 -3.66 -9.04 14.42
CA ARG A 122 -3.22 -8.79 13.07
C ARG A 122 -4.00 -7.65 12.40
N TYR A 123 -5.30 -7.53 12.67
CA TYR A 123 -6.08 -6.36 12.25
C TYR A 123 -5.53 -5.08 12.86
N ILE A 124 -5.18 -5.09 14.16
CA ILE A 124 -4.60 -3.93 14.85
C ILE A 124 -3.25 -3.54 14.21
N ASN A 125 -2.39 -4.52 13.92
CA ASN A 125 -1.09 -4.29 13.31
C ASN A 125 -1.21 -3.72 11.90
N ASP A 126 -2.08 -4.29 11.05
CA ASP A 126 -2.25 -3.82 9.67
C ASP A 126 -2.88 -2.41 9.66
N LEU A 127 -3.88 -2.15 10.50
CA LEU A 127 -4.49 -0.82 10.64
C LEU A 127 -3.49 0.23 11.16
N SER A 128 -2.63 -0.12 12.11
CA SER A 128 -1.59 0.79 12.63
C SER A 128 -0.48 1.08 11.61
N LYS A 129 -0.30 0.22 10.61
CA LYS A 129 0.55 0.48 9.43
C LYS A 129 -0.13 1.37 8.37
N GLY A 130 -1.35 1.83 8.62
CA GLY A 130 -2.11 2.68 7.69
C GLY A 130 -2.94 1.88 6.68
N CYS A 131 -3.06 0.55 6.80
CA CYS A 131 -3.97 -0.24 5.95
C CYS A 131 -5.42 0.23 6.15
N ARG A 132 -6.19 0.38 5.08
CA ARG A 132 -7.57 0.89 5.08
C ARG A 132 -8.60 -0.11 4.54
N CYS A 133 -8.18 -1.22 3.93
CA CYS A 133 -9.07 -2.33 3.57
C CYS A 133 -8.57 -3.64 4.19
N VAL A 134 -9.39 -4.25 5.04
CA VAL A 134 -9.08 -5.52 5.73
C VAL A 134 -10.13 -6.58 5.42
N GLU A 135 -9.74 -7.85 5.47
CA GLU A 135 -10.57 -8.98 5.04
C GLU A 135 -11.00 -9.87 6.21
N LEU A 136 -12.25 -10.34 6.17
CA LEU A 136 -12.86 -11.21 7.16
C LEU A 136 -13.55 -12.39 6.47
N ASP A 137 -12.97 -13.58 6.58
CA ASP A 137 -13.56 -14.85 6.12
C ASP A 137 -14.53 -15.38 7.17
N CYS A 138 -15.81 -15.12 6.97
CA CYS A 138 -16.84 -15.34 7.97
C CYS A 138 -17.50 -16.72 7.80
N TRP A 139 -17.49 -17.51 8.88
CA TRP A 139 -18.09 -18.84 8.94
C TRP A 139 -18.98 -19.01 10.16
N ASP A 140 -19.92 -19.96 10.10
CA ASP A 140 -20.73 -20.35 11.25
C ASP A 140 -19.83 -20.92 12.37
N GLY A 141 -20.00 -20.40 13.58
CA GLY A 141 -19.39 -21.00 14.77
C GLY A 141 -20.03 -22.34 15.13
N GLU A 142 -19.33 -23.10 15.97
CA GLU A 142 -19.84 -24.36 16.50
C GLU A 142 -20.86 -24.12 17.62
N PRO A 143 -22.09 -24.67 17.53
CA PRO A 143 -23.14 -24.49 18.54
C PRO A 143 -22.71 -24.93 19.94
N GLY A 144 -22.90 -24.06 20.94
CA GLY A 144 -22.51 -24.32 22.32
C GLY A 144 -21.01 -24.25 22.61
N VAL A 145 -20.18 -23.99 21.59
CA VAL A 145 -18.74 -23.68 21.72
C VAL A 145 -18.51 -22.20 21.47
N HIS A 146 -19.04 -21.66 20.38
CA HIS A 146 -18.92 -20.26 20.00
C HIS A 146 -20.28 -19.59 20.26
N GLY A 147 -20.47 -19.11 21.49
CA GLY A 147 -21.71 -18.48 21.95
C GLY A 147 -22.56 -19.36 22.87
N PRO A 148 -23.66 -18.81 23.41
CA PRO A 148 -24.48 -19.50 24.41
C PRO A 148 -25.12 -20.78 23.88
N LYS A 149 -25.20 -21.80 24.74
CA LYS A 149 -25.82 -23.09 24.38
C LYS A 149 -27.33 -22.92 24.15
N GLY A 150 -27.80 -23.34 22.99
CA GLY A 150 -29.21 -23.26 22.60
C GLY A 150 -29.58 -22.00 21.80
N GLU A 151 -28.61 -21.11 21.55
CA GLU A 151 -28.77 -19.93 20.69
C GLU A 151 -28.06 -20.14 19.34
N VAL A 152 -28.27 -19.18 18.42
CA VAL A 152 -27.51 -19.11 17.16
C VAL A 152 -26.03 -18.91 17.51
N PRO A 153 -25.12 -19.75 16.99
CA PRO A 153 -23.70 -19.62 17.28
C PRO A 153 -23.13 -18.28 16.81
N ASP A 154 -22.07 -17.84 17.46
CA ASP A 154 -21.32 -16.66 17.03
C ASP A 154 -20.57 -16.92 15.73
N PRO A 155 -20.53 -15.94 14.80
CA PRO A 155 -19.70 -16.01 13.62
C PRO A 155 -18.22 -16.06 14.03
N ILE A 156 -17.46 -16.89 13.32
CA ILE A 156 -16.02 -17.06 13.49
C ILE A 156 -15.29 -16.65 12.20
N ILE A 157 -14.00 -16.38 12.34
CA ILE A 157 -13.11 -16.06 11.23
C ILE A 157 -11.94 -17.05 11.21
N TYR A 158 -11.71 -17.65 10.04
CA TYR A 158 -10.57 -18.50 9.72
C TYR A 158 -10.55 -18.79 8.22
N HIS A 159 -9.45 -19.35 7.71
CA HIS A 159 -9.40 -19.76 6.31
C HIS A 159 -10.12 -21.11 6.13
N GLY A 160 -11.22 -21.10 5.37
CA GLY A 160 -12.13 -22.24 5.21
C GLY A 160 -11.43 -23.54 4.83
N HIS A 161 -11.90 -24.66 5.39
CA HIS A 161 -11.38 -26.01 5.09
C HIS A 161 -9.87 -26.23 5.34
N THR A 162 -9.22 -25.35 6.10
CA THR A 162 -7.81 -25.48 6.50
C THR A 162 -7.63 -25.79 7.99
N LEU A 163 -6.38 -25.88 8.44
CA LEU A 163 -6.00 -26.09 9.84
C LEU A 163 -5.73 -24.78 10.61
N THR A 164 -6.06 -23.63 10.01
CA THR A 164 -5.90 -22.33 10.66
C THR A 164 -6.79 -22.20 11.89
N LYS A 165 -6.31 -21.47 12.89
CA LYS A 165 -7.09 -21.25 14.13
C LYS A 165 -8.29 -20.35 13.87
N LYS A 166 -9.31 -20.46 14.73
CA LYS A 166 -10.54 -19.67 14.65
C LYS A 166 -10.50 -18.53 15.66
N ILE A 167 -10.92 -17.34 15.23
CA ILE A 167 -11.15 -16.18 16.10
C ILE A 167 -12.61 -15.73 16.00
N LEU A 168 -13.14 -15.04 16.99
CA LEU A 168 -14.53 -14.56 16.96
C LEU A 168 -14.65 -13.34 16.06
N PHE A 169 -15.67 -13.31 15.21
CA PHE A 169 -16.00 -12.12 14.40
C PHE A 169 -16.25 -10.89 15.27
N LYS A 170 -16.94 -11.08 16.40
CA LYS A 170 -17.24 -10.02 17.36
C LYS A 170 -15.98 -9.30 17.85
N ASP A 171 -14.94 -10.08 18.19
CA ASP A 171 -13.68 -9.53 18.71
C ASP A 171 -12.93 -8.73 17.63
N VAL A 172 -13.03 -9.16 16.36
CA VAL A 172 -12.48 -8.41 15.22
C VAL A 172 -13.23 -7.10 15.00
N ILE A 173 -14.57 -7.10 15.03
CA ILE A 173 -15.35 -5.86 14.91
C ILE A 173 -15.06 -4.90 16.08
N GLN A 174 -14.88 -5.42 17.29
CA GLN A 174 -14.47 -4.63 18.45
C GLN A 174 -13.08 -4.00 18.23
N ALA A 175 -12.09 -4.78 17.77
CA ALA A 175 -10.78 -4.25 17.46
C ALA A 175 -10.81 -3.18 16.35
N VAL A 176 -11.63 -3.35 15.31
CA VAL A 176 -11.87 -2.31 14.30
C VAL A 176 -12.43 -1.05 14.96
N ALA A 177 -13.45 -1.17 15.81
CA ALA A 177 -14.04 -0.03 16.50
C ALA A 177 -13.02 0.76 17.34
N ASP A 178 -12.08 0.06 17.98
CA ASP A 178 -11.12 0.65 18.92
C ASP A 178 -9.85 1.22 18.25
N TYR A 179 -9.40 0.62 17.14
CA TYR A 179 -8.08 0.91 16.55
C TYR A 179 -8.11 1.55 15.17
N SER A 180 -9.23 1.52 14.44
CA SER A 180 -9.28 1.94 13.02
C SER A 180 -8.82 3.36 12.72
N PHE A 181 -9.01 4.31 13.64
CA PHE A 181 -8.77 5.74 13.39
C PHE A 181 -7.59 6.33 14.17
N GLN A 182 -6.70 5.49 14.72
CA GLN A 182 -5.55 5.95 15.51
C GLN A 182 -4.45 6.58 14.65
N THR A 183 -4.25 6.08 13.44
CA THR A 183 -3.16 6.50 12.53
C THR A 183 -3.65 7.31 11.34
N SER A 184 -4.94 7.23 11.02
CA SER A 184 -5.57 7.96 9.93
C SER A 184 -7.06 8.10 10.22
N PRO A 185 -7.67 9.31 10.06
CA PRO A 185 -9.11 9.51 10.25
C PRO A 185 -9.94 8.99 9.06
N LEU A 186 -9.30 8.58 7.97
CA LEU A 186 -9.96 8.19 6.72
C LEU A 186 -10.67 6.84 6.84
N PRO A 187 -11.69 6.58 6.01
CA PRO A 187 -12.55 5.41 6.17
C PRO A 187 -11.80 4.08 6.12
N ILE A 188 -12.38 3.08 6.78
CA ILE A 188 -11.96 1.68 6.68
C ILE A 188 -12.98 0.90 5.85
N ILE A 189 -12.51 -0.06 5.05
CA ILE A 189 -13.33 -1.02 4.33
C ILE A 189 -13.13 -2.40 4.98
N LEU A 190 -14.23 -3.01 5.41
CA LEU A 190 -14.28 -4.41 5.83
C LEU A 190 -14.79 -5.25 4.66
N SER A 191 -13.91 -6.05 4.06
CA SER A 191 -14.26 -6.99 2.98
C SER A 191 -14.69 -8.32 3.60
N PHE A 192 -15.99 -8.59 3.61
CA PHE A 192 -16.53 -9.86 4.09
C PHE A 192 -16.53 -10.90 2.98
N GLU A 193 -15.87 -12.03 3.23
CA GLU A 193 -16.09 -13.27 2.52
C GLU A 193 -17.07 -14.13 3.33
N ASN A 194 -18.33 -14.15 2.91
CA ASN A 194 -19.43 -14.65 3.73
C ASN A 194 -19.83 -16.08 3.37
N HIS A 195 -19.55 -17.01 4.28
CA HIS A 195 -19.92 -18.43 4.22
C HIS A 195 -20.98 -18.82 5.25
N CYS A 196 -21.55 -17.83 5.95
CA CYS A 196 -22.45 -18.05 7.08
C CYS A 196 -23.88 -18.40 6.65
N SER A 197 -24.60 -19.13 7.51
CA SER A 197 -26.05 -19.31 7.42
C SER A 197 -26.80 -17.99 7.70
N ILE A 198 -28.05 -17.90 7.27
CA ILE A 198 -28.87 -16.68 7.43
C ILE A 198 -28.95 -16.21 8.90
N PRO A 199 -29.23 -17.07 9.89
CA PRO A 199 -29.27 -16.62 11.29
C PRO A 199 -27.94 -16.04 11.77
N VAL A 200 -26.81 -16.61 11.33
CA VAL A 200 -25.48 -16.11 11.69
C VAL A 200 -25.17 -14.80 10.96
N GLN A 201 -25.60 -14.64 9.70
CA GLN A 201 -25.49 -13.37 8.97
C GLN A 201 -26.29 -12.23 9.65
N GLN A 202 -27.47 -12.53 10.19
CA GLN A 202 -28.25 -11.57 10.99
C GLN A 202 -27.46 -11.15 12.24
N LYS A 203 -26.79 -12.10 12.90
CA LYS A 203 -25.90 -11.83 14.04
C LYS A 203 -24.67 -10.99 13.65
N MET A 204 -24.06 -11.24 12.49
CA MET A 204 -22.97 -10.41 11.96
C MET A 204 -23.42 -8.96 11.76
N ALA A 205 -24.59 -8.76 11.14
CA ALA A 205 -25.15 -7.43 10.91
C ALA A 205 -25.46 -6.72 12.24
N ALA A 206 -26.05 -7.43 13.20
CA ALA A 206 -26.31 -6.92 14.54
C ALA A 206 -25.02 -6.46 15.24
N TYR A 207 -23.96 -7.29 15.23
CA TYR A 207 -22.66 -6.90 15.79
C TYR A 207 -22.05 -5.68 15.11
N CYS A 208 -22.16 -5.56 13.78
CA CYS A 208 -21.69 -4.36 13.09
C CYS A 208 -22.44 -3.11 13.55
N VAL A 209 -23.78 -3.18 13.64
CA VAL A 209 -24.62 -2.05 14.07
C VAL A 209 -24.36 -1.68 15.53
N GLU A 210 -24.34 -2.67 16.43
CA GLU A 210 -24.18 -2.46 17.87
C GLU A 210 -22.79 -1.94 18.25
N ILE A 211 -21.73 -2.51 17.67
CA ILE A 211 -20.35 -2.21 18.06
C ILE A 211 -19.81 -0.97 17.34
N LEU A 212 -20.09 -0.85 16.03
CA LEU A 212 -19.58 0.30 15.26
C LEU A 212 -20.45 1.54 15.49
N GLY A 213 -21.75 1.38 15.74
CA GLY A 213 -22.68 2.49 15.98
C GLY A 213 -22.56 3.56 14.91
N ASP A 214 -22.31 4.80 15.32
CA ASP A 214 -22.14 5.95 14.43
C ASP A 214 -20.93 5.85 13.49
N LYS A 215 -19.97 4.96 13.75
CA LYS A 215 -18.84 4.71 12.84
C LYS A 215 -19.30 3.91 11.60
N LEU A 216 -20.40 3.16 11.65
CA LEU A 216 -20.87 2.41 10.48
C LEU A 216 -21.32 3.38 9.37
N ALA A 217 -20.76 3.21 8.17
CA ALA A 217 -21.10 4.05 7.01
C ALA A 217 -22.51 3.72 6.51
N VAL A 218 -23.32 4.75 6.28
CA VAL A 218 -24.65 4.59 5.67
C VAL A 218 -24.50 4.40 4.16
N PRO A 219 -24.99 3.28 3.57
CA PRO A 219 -24.88 3.01 2.13
C PRO A 219 -25.59 4.04 1.26
N ARG A 220 -24.85 5.00 0.69
CA ARG A 220 -25.42 6.05 -0.17
C ARG A 220 -24.39 6.59 -1.17
N LEU A 221 -24.80 6.66 -2.44
CA LEU A 221 -24.07 7.37 -3.50
C LEU A 221 -24.37 8.88 -3.43
N THR A 222 -23.51 9.70 -4.03
CA THR A 222 -23.80 11.12 -4.24
C THR A 222 -25.03 11.30 -5.16
N PRO A 223 -25.65 12.49 -5.21
CA PRO A 223 -26.75 12.77 -6.14
C PRO A 223 -26.42 12.47 -7.61
N GLU A 224 -25.14 12.56 -7.97
CA GLU A 224 -24.59 12.28 -9.31
C GLU A 224 -24.32 10.78 -9.54
N GLY A 225 -24.62 9.91 -8.57
CA GLY A 225 -24.39 8.47 -8.67
C GLY A 225 -22.94 8.05 -8.45
N GLN A 226 -22.10 8.90 -7.85
CA GLN A 226 -20.70 8.60 -7.56
C GLN A 226 -20.51 8.05 -6.14
N LEU A 227 -19.40 7.35 -5.91
CA LEU A 227 -18.98 7.03 -4.54
C LEU A 227 -18.69 8.33 -3.76
N PRO A 228 -19.03 8.43 -2.48
CA PRO A 228 -18.59 9.56 -1.65
C PRO A 228 -17.06 9.62 -1.57
N SER A 229 -16.56 10.75 -1.10
CA SER A 229 -15.12 10.97 -0.97
C SER A 229 -14.57 10.42 0.35
N PRO A 230 -13.27 10.06 0.42
CA PRO A 230 -12.62 9.71 1.68
C PRO A 230 -12.86 10.76 2.77
N LYS A 231 -12.77 12.05 2.42
CA LYS A 231 -13.04 13.17 3.34
C LYS A 231 -14.47 13.16 3.90
N SER A 232 -15.47 12.87 3.06
CA SER A 232 -16.87 12.82 3.52
C SER A 232 -17.18 11.59 4.39
N LEU A 233 -16.30 10.60 4.38
CA LEU A 233 -16.40 9.34 5.10
C LEU A 233 -15.37 9.24 6.24
N GLU A 234 -14.81 10.36 6.69
CA GLU A 234 -13.93 10.41 7.86
C GLU A 234 -14.61 9.80 9.08
N GLY A 235 -13.87 8.95 9.80
CA GLY A 235 -14.36 8.22 10.97
C GLY A 235 -15.37 7.11 10.64
N LYS A 236 -15.55 6.74 9.35
CA LYS A 236 -16.52 5.72 8.94
C LYS A 236 -15.91 4.37 8.58
N VAL A 237 -16.68 3.32 8.84
CA VAL A 237 -16.39 1.93 8.50
C VAL A 237 -17.39 1.46 7.45
N ILE A 238 -16.89 1.10 6.29
CA ILE A 238 -17.62 0.69 5.09
C ILE A 238 -17.66 -0.83 5.06
N ILE A 239 -18.86 -1.41 4.92
CA ILE A 239 -19.01 -2.85 4.72
C ILE A 239 -19.01 -3.16 3.23
N LYS A 240 -18.10 -4.02 2.79
CA LYS A 240 -18.10 -4.66 1.48
C LYS A 240 -18.54 -6.11 1.62
N ALA A 241 -19.64 -6.48 0.96
CA ALA A 241 -20.19 -7.83 1.00
C ALA A 241 -21.07 -8.10 -0.24
N LYS A 242 -21.56 -9.34 -0.39
CA LYS A 242 -22.66 -9.62 -1.32
C LYS A 242 -23.94 -8.92 -0.80
N TYR A 243 -24.84 -8.53 -1.71
CA TYR A 243 -26.05 -7.77 -1.37
C TYR A 243 -27.26 -8.21 -2.21
N LEU A 244 -28.46 -7.86 -1.76
CA LEU A 244 -29.73 -8.09 -2.48
C LEU A 244 -30.01 -6.95 -3.48
N PRO A 245 -30.40 -7.24 -4.73
CA PRO A 245 -30.72 -6.22 -5.74
C PRO A 245 -31.83 -5.23 -5.31
N THR A 246 -31.77 -4.04 -5.91
CA THR A 246 -32.41 -2.79 -5.45
C THR A 246 -33.95 -2.74 -5.50
N GLU A 247 -34.63 -3.67 -6.18
CA GLU A 247 -36.11 -3.71 -6.17
C GLU A 247 -36.70 -3.85 -4.76
N ASN A 248 -35.92 -4.39 -3.81
CA ASN A 248 -36.31 -4.57 -2.41
C ASN A 248 -35.93 -3.42 -1.47
N ARG A 249 -35.31 -2.31 -1.95
CA ARG A 249 -34.87 -1.21 -1.06
C ARG A 249 -35.97 -0.20 -0.70
N ARG A 250 -37.04 -0.09 -1.49
CA ARG A 250 -38.02 1.02 -1.33
C ARG A 250 -38.92 0.91 -0.10
N HIS A 251 -39.00 -0.24 0.55
CA HIS A 251 -39.93 -0.46 1.67
C HIS A 251 -39.31 -0.38 3.08
N SER A 252 -37.99 -0.37 3.26
CA SER A 252 -37.37 -0.51 4.59
C SER A 252 -36.79 0.76 5.21
N PHE A 253 -36.63 1.86 4.44
CA PHE A 253 -36.05 3.10 4.99
C PHE A 253 -37.09 4.09 5.56
N VAL A 254 -38.40 3.87 5.34
CA VAL A 254 -39.46 4.81 5.77
C VAL A 254 -40.31 4.25 6.92
N GLU A 255 -40.33 2.94 7.16
CA GLU A 255 -41.09 2.34 8.27
C GLU A 255 -40.25 1.35 9.08
N GLY A 256 -39.84 1.78 10.27
CA GLY A 256 -39.75 0.92 11.45
C GLY A 256 -38.50 0.06 11.61
N ALA A 257 -37.63 0.47 12.54
CA ALA A 257 -36.75 -0.41 13.31
C ALA A 257 -37.52 -1.39 14.24
N ALA A 258 -38.75 -1.75 13.89
CA ALA A 258 -39.58 -2.72 14.60
C ALA A 258 -40.54 -3.35 13.58
N ALA A 259 -40.45 -4.67 13.43
CA ALA A 259 -41.29 -5.55 12.59
C ALA A 259 -40.91 -5.66 11.10
N ALA A 260 -39.89 -6.46 10.81
CA ALA A 260 -39.81 -7.21 9.56
C ALA A 260 -39.63 -8.70 9.89
N ALA A 261 -40.74 -9.37 10.18
CA ALA A 261 -40.78 -10.82 10.25
C ALA A 261 -40.99 -11.39 8.84
N GLY A 262 -39.97 -12.07 8.32
CA GLY A 262 -40.11 -13.14 7.32
C GLY A 262 -40.48 -12.73 5.89
N GLU A 263 -39.53 -12.21 5.13
CA GLU A 263 -39.53 -12.41 3.67
C GLU A 263 -38.17 -12.93 3.19
N GLU A 264 -38.18 -14.20 2.76
CA GLU A 264 -37.03 -14.90 2.19
C GLU A 264 -36.87 -14.54 0.71
N THR A 265 -35.86 -13.74 0.35
CA THR A 265 -35.54 -13.50 -1.07
C THR A 265 -34.22 -14.15 -1.45
N ALA A 266 -34.28 -15.12 -2.36
CA ALA A 266 -33.09 -15.77 -2.90
C ALA A 266 -32.40 -14.83 -3.90
N ALA A 267 -31.14 -14.45 -3.63
CA ALA A 267 -30.28 -13.89 -4.66
C ALA A 267 -30.00 -14.97 -5.73
N GLU A 268 -29.95 -14.56 -6.99
CA GLU A 268 -29.51 -15.49 -8.04
C GLU A 268 -28.08 -15.96 -7.75
N PRO A 269 -27.77 -17.25 -7.95
CA PRO A 269 -26.42 -17.74 -7.78
C PRO A 269 -25.55 -17.07 -8.83
N LEU A 270 -24.71 -16.14 -8.39
CA LEU A 270 -23.65 -15.62 -9.23
C LEU A 270 -22.49 -16.61 -9.18
N GLU A 271 -22.03 -17.06 -10.34
CA GLU A 271 -21.06 -18.15 -10.49
C GLU A 271 -19.75 -17.87 -9.76
N GLU A 272 -19.40 -18.66 -8.76
CA GLU A 272 -18.03 -18.74 -8.25
C GLU A 272 -17.21 -19.63 -9.20
N GLU A 273 -16.54 -19.02 -10.17
CA GLU A 273 -15.31 -19.59 -10.74
C GLU A 273 -14.13 -18.93 -10.01
N ASP A 274 -13.79 -19.50 -8.86
CA ASP A 274 -12.44 -19.71 -8.31
C ASP A 274 -12.52 -19.92 -6.79
N SER A 275 -12.96 -21.10 -6.37
CA SER A 275 -12.43 -21.69 -5.14
C SER A 275 -11.18 -22.49 -5.54
N GLU A 276 -10.05 -21.84 -5.76
CA GLU A 276 -8.74 -22.50 -5.99
C GLU A 276 -8.17 -23.15 -4.70
N SER A 277 -9.04 -23.60 -3.80
CA SER A 277 -8.66 -24.31 -2.57
C SER A 277 -9.12 -25.77 -2.63
N GLU A 278 -8.62 -26.56 -3.59
CA GLU A 278 -8.62 -28.02 -3.45
C GLU A 278 -7.23 -28.56 -3.84
N PRO A 279 -6.42 -29.05 -2.87
CA PRO A 279 -5.33 -29.95 -3.20
C PRO A 279 -5.94 -31.32 -3.55
N GLU A 280 -5.87 -31.74 -4.82
CA GLU A 280 -6.20 -33.11 -5.21
C GLU A 280 -5.16 -34.06 -4.56
N GLU A 281 -5.58 -34.87 -3.58
CA GLU A 281 -4.81 -36.05 -3.16
C GLU A 281 -4.76 -37.06 -4.32
N GLU A 282 -3.55 -37.48 -4.71
CA GLU A 282 -3.33 -38.54 -5.69
C GLU A 282 -3.87 -39.89 -5.17
N GLY A 283 -5.05 -40.28 -5.66
CA GLY A 283 -5.60 -41.61 -5.52
C GLY A 283 -6.49 -41.95 -6.70
N GLU A 284 -6.01 -42.79 -7.61
CA GLU A 284 -6.75 -43.25 -8.80
C GLU A 284 -8.04 -43.98 -8.43
N MET A 285 -9.20 -43.33 -8.63
CA MET A 285 -10.49 -43.99 -8.84
C MET A 285 -11.36 -43.21 -9.86
N PRO A 286 -12.14 -43.89 -10.72
CA PRO A 286 -12.73 -43.28 -11.91
C PRO A 286 -13.83 -42.26 -11.59
N LYS A 287 -13.67 -41.02 -12.10
CA LYS A 287 -14.59 -39.87 -11.95
C LYS A 287 -15.97 -40.18 -12.57
N LYS A 288 -16.95 -40.55 -11.74
CA LYS A 288 -18.39 -40.41 -12.08
C LYS A 288 -18.75 -38.93 -11.98
N LYS A 289 -19.03 -38.28 -13.12
CA LYS A 289 -19.65 -36.95 -13.18
C LYS A 289 -21.00 -36.99 -12.46
N LYS A 290 -21.04 -36.51 -11.21
CA LYS A 290 -22.28 -36.10 -10.54
C LYS A 290 -22.47 -34.62 -10.82
N ASP A 291 -23.56 -34.26 -11.50
CA ASP A 291 -24.04 -32.89 -11.62
C ASP A 291 -24.35 -32.34 -10.20
N LYS A 292 -23.40 -31.64 -9.58
CA LYS A 292 -23.65 -30.86 -8.37
C LYS A 292 -24.50 -29.64 -8.77
N LYS A 293 -25.81 -29.68 -8.51
CA LYS A 293 -26.67 -28.47 -8.53
C LYS A 293 -26.04 -27.38 -7.65
N LYS A 294 -25.61 -26.26 -8.26
CA LYS A 294 -25.04 -25.08 -7.56
C LYS A 294 -26.04 -24.59 -6.50
N LYS A 295 -25.64 -24.53 -5.23
CA LYS A 295 -26.48 -23.98 -4.14
C LYS A 295 -26.58 -22.46 -4.31
N LYS A 296 -27.79 -21.92 -4.30
CA LYS A 296 -28.01 -20.46 -4.27
C LYS A 296 -27.47 -19.91 -2.94
N VAL A 297 -26.58 -18.92 -2.99
CA VAL A 297 -26.12 -18.20 -1.80
C VAL A 297 -27.28 -17.35 -1.30
N LYS A 298 -27.72 -17.60 -0.07
CA LYS A 298 -28.76 -16.80 0.58
C LYS A 298 -28.08 -15.63 1.32
N ILE A 299 -28.67 -14.44 1.25
CA ILE A 299 -28.16 -13.23 1.89
C ILE A 299 -29.23 -12.72 2.86
N ALA A 300 -28.86 -12.46 4.11
CA ALA A 300 -29.77 -11.86 5.09
C ALA A 300 -30.07 -10.39 4.73
N ALA A 301 -31.32 -9.97 4.88
CA ALA A 301 -31.75 -8.60 4.55
C ALA A 301 -31.00 -7.56 5.39
N GLU A 302 -30.74 -7.87 6.65
CA GLU A 302 -30.03 -7.05 7.62
C GLU A 302 -28.58 -6.83 7.22
N LEU A 303 -27.89 -7.88 6.77
CA LEU A 303 -26.53 -7.77 6.25
C LEU A 303 -26.52 -6.98 4.95
N SER A 304 -27.47 -7.25 4.04
CA SER A 304 -27.59 -6.49 2.79
C SER A 304 -27.91 -5.00 3.02
N ALA A 305 -28.59 -4.65 4.11
CA ALA A 305 -28.96 -3.27 4.42
C ALA A 305 -27.76 -2.41 4.84
N ILE A 306 -26.74 -3.02 5.47
CA ILE A 306 -25.51 -2.34 5.89
C ILE A 306 -24.38 -2.43 4.85
N THR A 307 -24.54 -3.24 3.80
CA THR A 307 -23.56 -3.35 2.71
C THR A 307 -23.52 -2.07 1.88
N PHE A 308 -22.39 -1.36 1.97
CA PHE A 308 -22.12 -0.17 1.17
C PHE A 308 -21.60 -0.55 -0.21
N LEU A 309 -20.51 -1.32 -0.24
CA LEU A 309 -19.86 -1.77 -1.47
C LEU A 309 -20.36 -3.18 -1.80
N GLY A 310 -21.18 -3.29 -2.84
CA GLY A 310 -21.78 -4.54 -3.27
C GLY A 310 -20.82 -5.36 -4.13
N GLY A 311 -20.49 -6.57 -3.70
CA GLY A 311 -19.74 -7.52 -4.52
C GLY A 311 -20.59 -8.02 -5.70
N THR A 312 -20.09 -7.83 -6.93
CA THR A 312 -20.70 -8.33 -8.16
C THR A 312 -19.65 -9.01 -9.05
N HIS A 313 -20.10 -9.93 -9.90
CA HIS A 313 -19.24 -10.58 -10.86
C HIS A 313 -19.01 -9.69 -12.07
N PHE A 314 -17.75 -9.59 -12.47
CA PHE A 314 -17.39 -8.94 -13.71
C PHE A 314 -17.85 -9.78 -14.89
N LYS A 315 -18.70 -9.22 -15.75
CA LYS A 315 -19.17 -9.87 -16.98
C LYS A 315 -18.31 -9.47 -18.16
N ASP A 316 -18.32 -8.20 -18.50
CA ASP A 316 -17.49 -7.58 -19.53
C ASP A 316 -17.43 -6.05 -19.34
N TRP A 317 -16.55 -5.41 -20.11
CA TRP A 317 -16.28 -3.97 -20.03
C TRP A 317 -17.49 -3.11 -20.40
N GLU A 318 -18.25 -3.48 -21.42
CA GLU A 318 -19.38 -2.65 -21.91
C GLU A 318 -20.58 -2.75 -20.97
N LEU A 319 -20.94 -3.95 -20.53
CA LEU A 319 -21.99 -4.14 -19.53
C LEU A 319 -21.65 -3.43 -18.22
N SER A 320 -20.38 -3.38 -17.84
CA SER A 320 -19.94 -2.70 -16.63
C SER A 320 -20.29 -1.21 -16.62
N LYS A 321 -20.36 -0.53 -17.78
CA LYS A 321 -20.65 0.91 -17.86
C LYS A 321 -22.03 1.28 -17.31
N GLY A 322 -23.00 0.36 -17.36
CA GLY A 322 -24.34 0.54 -16.82
C GLY A 322 -24.51 0.12 -15.36
N VAL A 323 -23.44 -0.33 -14.70
CA VAL A 323 -23.47 -0.81 -13.31
C VAL A 323 -23.24 0.35 -12.34
N ASP A 324 -23.98 0.39 -11.23
CA ASP A 324 -23.84 1.41 -10.19
C ASP A 324 -22.42 1.47 -9.61
N ALA A 325 -21.95 2.67 -9.25
CA ALA A 325 -20.58 2.90 -8.81
C ALA A 325 -20.20 2.19 -7.50
N ASN A 326 -21.19 1.88 -6.65
CA ASN A 326 -20.96 1.13 -5.41
C ASN A 326 -20.93 -0.39 -5.60
N LEU A 327 -21.06 -0.88 -6.84
CA LEU A 327 -20.88 -2.29 -7.15
C LEU A 327 -19.47 -2.49 -7.67
N MET A 328 -18.80 -3.51 -7.14
CA MET A 328 -17.40 -3.77 -7.44
C MET A 328 -17.12 -5.26 -7.64
N SER A 329 -16.07 -5.56 -8.39
CA SER A 329 -15.64 -6.92 -8.67
C SER A 329 -14.29 -7.24 -8.03
N SER A 330 -14.18 -8.47 -7.53
CA SER A 330 -12.92 -9.05 -7.07
C SER A 330 -12.34 -9.94 -8.18
N PHE A 331 -11.02 -9.92 -8.35
CA PHE A 331 -10.30 -10.69 -9.35
C PHE A 331 -9.09 -11.36 -8.70
N GLY A 332 -8.95 -12.69 -8.83
CA GLY A 332 -7.70 -13.36 -8.50
C GLY A 332 -6.58 -12.89 -9.43
N GLU A 333 -5.34 -12.88 -8.95
CA GLU A 333 -4.17 -12.35 -9.67
C GLU A 333 -4.10 -12.88 -11.12
N THR A 334 -4.22 -14.20 -11.33
CA THR A 334 -4.10 -14.85 -12.65
C THR A 334 -5.13 -14.32 -13.64
N LYS A 335 -6.38 -14.15 -13.18
CA LYS A 335 -7.48 -13.62 -14.00
C LYS A 335 -7.26 -12.16 -14.32
N SER A 336 -6.83 -11.37 -13.34
CA SER A 336 -6.58 -9.94 -13.51
C SER A 336 -5.42 -9.67 -14.47
N GLU A 337 -4.31 -10.41 -14.38
CA GLU A 337 -3.16 -10.30 -15.29
C GLU A 337 -3.56 -10.61 -16.74
N LYS A 338 -4.35 -11.66 -16.95
CA LYS A 338 -4.88 -12.02 -18.28
C LYS A 338 -5.79 -10.95 -18.86
N LEU A 339 -6.57 -10.26 -18.04
CA LEU A 339 -7.45 -9.18 -18.48
C LEU A 339 -6.67 -7.90 -18.77
N LEU A 340 -5.69 -7.55 -17.92
CA LEU A 340 -4.79 -6.42 -18.14
C LEU A 340 -4.05 -6.55 -19.46
N GLY A 341 -3.42 -7.69 -19.73
CA GLY A 341 -2.67 -7.92 -20.98
C GLY A 341 -3.52 -7.96 -22.25
N LYS A 342 -4.85 -7.81 -22.15
CA LYS A 342 -5.77 -7.74 -23.29
C LYS A 342 -6.47 -6.40 -23.42
N ALA A 343 -6.69 -5.69 -22.31
CA ALA A 343 -7.63 -4.59 -22.22
C ALA A 343 -7.29 -3.59 -21.10
N ALA A 344 -6.01 -3.22 -20.96
CA ALA A 344 -5.53 -2.31 -19.92
C ALA A 344 -6.28 -0.95 -19.94
N ALA A 345 -6.51 -0.36 -21.11
CA ALA A 345 -7.28 0.89 -21.24
C ALA A 345 -8.73 0.76 -20.76
N ASN A 346 -9.41 -0.37 -21.04
CA ASN A 346 -10.76 -0.61 -20.52
C ASN A 346 -10.77 -0.80 -19.00
N TRP A 347 -9.71 -1.41 -18.46
CA TRP A 347 -9.53 -1.55 -17.01
C TRP A 347 -9.37 -0.19 -16.33
N VAL A 348 -8.60 0.73 -16.93
CA VAL A 348 -8.49 2.12 -16.47
C VAL A 348 -9.87 2.80 -16.48
N GLU A 349 -10.60 2.71 -17.59
CA GLU A 349 -11.94 3.29 -17.72
C GLU A 349 -12.90 2.77 -16.64
N TYR A 350 -12.92 1.44 -16.41
CA TYR A 350 -13.71 0.79 -15.36
C TYR A 350 -13.43 1.41 -13.98
N ASN A 351 -12.15 1.59 -13.64
CA ASN A 351 -11.72 2.10 -12.34
C ASN A 351 -11.85 3.63 -12.17
N THR A 352 -12.32 4.35 -13.18
CA THR A 352 -12.70 5.77 -12.97
C THR A 352 -14.00 5.88 -12.16
N ARG A 353 -14.92 4.93 -12.34
CA ARG A 353 -16.27 4.98 -11.75
C ARG A 353 -16.50 3.91 -10.69
N GLN A 354 -16.16 2.66 -10.99
CA GLN A 354 -16.28 1.53 -10.07
C GLN A 354 -14.93 1.24 -9.42
N MET A 355 -14.93 0.32 -8.46
CA MET A 355 -13.71 -0.17 -7.83
C MET A 355 -13.41 -1.61 -8.25
N SER A 356 -12.14 -1.96 -8.36
CA SER A 356 -11.68 -3.33 -8.47
C SER A 356 -10.92 -3.75 -7.22
N ARG A 357 -11.07 -5.02 -6.85
CA ARG A 357 -10.23 -5.69 -5.84
C ARG A 357 -9.40 -6.78 -6.50
N ILE A 358 -8.09 -6.76 -6.27
CA ILE A 358 -7.15 -7.80 -6.69
C ILE A 358 -6.70 -8.55 -5.44
N TYR A 359 -6.57 -9.87 -5.54
CA TYR A 359 -6.09 -10.70 -4.43
C TYR A 359 -5.17 -11.84 -4.91
N PRO A 360 -4.27 -12.33 -4.03
CA PRO A 360 -3.34 -13.41 -4.36
C PRO A 360 -4.05 -14.70 -4.79
N ALA A 361 -3.45 -15.46 -5.71
CA ALA A 361 -3.99 -16.75 -6.15
C ALA A 361 -3.93 -17.83 -5.05
N GLY A 362 -4.82 -18.83 -5.13
CA GLY A 362 -4.96 -19.88 -4.12
C GLY A 362 -3.71 -20.75 -3.96
N HIS A 363 -2.92 -20.91 -5.03
CA HIS A 363 -1.67 -21.66 -5.01
C HIS A 363 -0.55 -20.99 -4.18
N ARG A 364 -0.69 -19.71 -3.78
CA ARG A 364 0.25 -19.00 -2.89
C ARG A 364 0.06 -19.38 -1.43
N VAL A 365 0.10 -20.69 -1.16
CA VAL A 365 -0.12 -21.26 0.17
C VAL A 365 0.88 -20.77 1.22
N ASN A 366 2.05 -20.32 0.80
CA ASN A 366 3.08 -19.72 1.65
C ASN A 366 2.87 -18.22 1.93
N SER A 367 1.73 -17.65 1.52
CA SER A 367 1.41 -16.23 1.64
C SER A 367 2.36 -15.30 0.89
N SER A 368 3.01 -15.76 -0.19
CA SER A 368 3.72 -14.88 -1.11
C SER A 368 2.78 -13.84 -1.76
N ASN A 369 3.36 -12.78 -2.32
CA ASN A 369 2.62 -11.70 -2.98
C ASN A 369 2.93 -11.64 -4.48
N TYR A 370 1.95 -11.20 -5.27
CA TYR A 370 2.10 -10.87 -6.70
C TYR A 370 2.66 -9.46 -6.87
N ASP A 371 3.05 -9.09 -8.11
CA ASP A 371 3.47 -7.73 -8.45
C ASP A 371 2.25 -6.78 -8.46
N PRO A 372 2.15 -5.79 -7.56
CA PRO A 372 0.99 -4.91 -7.46
C PRO A 372 0.98 -3.79 -8.51
N VAL A 373 2.12 -3.51 -9.14
CA VAL A 373 2.33 -2.31 -9.95
C VAL A 373 1.47 -2.28 -11.22
N PRO A 374 1.28 -3.37 -11.99
CA PRO A 374 0.42 -3.35 -13.17
C PRO A 374 -1.02 -2.96 -12.81
N HIS A 375 -1.52 -3.43 -11.66
CA HIS A 375 -2.88 -3.15 -11.20
C HIS A 375 -3.04 -1.71 -10.74
N TRP A 376 -2.03 -1.14 -10.07
CA TRP A 376 -2.00 0.30 -9.74
C TRP A 376 -1.93 1.17 -11.00
N CYS A 377 -1.12 0.79 -11.99
CA CYS A 377 -1.03 1.47 -13.29
C CYS A 377 -2.34 1.43 -14.08
N ALA A 378 -3.18 0.41 -13.85
CA ALA A 378 -4.53 0.33 -14.40
C ALA A 378 -5.61 0.97 -13.49
N GLY A 379 -5.20 1.62 -12.40
CA GLY A 379 -6.09 2.37 -11.50
C GLY A 379 -6.88 1.53 -10.50
N SER A 380 -6.53 0.25 -10.30
CA SER A 380 -7.17 -0.63 -9.31
C SER A 380 -6.94 -0.10 -7.90
N GLN A 381 -8.01 0.03 -7.13
CA GLN A 381 -7.99 0.72 -5.84
C GLN A 381 -7.59 -0.20 -4.70
N ILE A 382 -8.11 -1.43 -4.70
CA ILE A 382 -7.88 -2.43 -3.65
C ILE A 382 -6.96 -3.52 -4.20
N VAL A 383 -5.65 -3.28 -4.13
CA VAL A 383 -4.63 -4.28 -4.49
C VAL A 383 -4.21 -4.97 -3.19
N ALA A 384 -4.91 -6.06 -2.83
CA ALA A 384 -4.75 -6.70 -1.54
C ALA A 384 -3.51 -7.59 -1.52
N LEU A 385 -2.67 -7.43 -0.50
CA LEU A 385 -1.44 -8.18 -0.30
C LEU A 385 -1.44 -8.86 1.09
N ASN A 386 -0.67 -9.95 1.23
CA ASN A 386 -0.40 -10.63 2.48
C ASN A 386 0.60 -9.81 3.32
N TYR A 387 0.11 -9.01 4.26
CA TYR A 387 0.93 -8.09 5.08
C TYR A 387 1.91 -8.79 6.05
N GLN A 388 1.74 -10.10 6.31
CA GLN A 388 2.66 -10.91 7.13
C GLN A 388 3.99 -11.10 6.42
N THR A 389 4.00 -11.03 5.09
CA THR A 389 5.10 -11.50 4.27
C THR A 389 5.99 -10.33 3.87
N GLY A 390 7.14 -10.22 4.53
CA GLY A 390 8.19 -9.30 4.10
C GLY A 390 8.69 -9.69 2.71
N SER A 391 8.37 -8.89 1.70
CA SER A 391 8.57 -9.22 0.29
C SER A 391 8.66 -7.94 -0.55
N ALA A 392 9.26 -8.00 -1.73
CA ALA A 392 9.38 -6.84 -2.62
C ALA A 392 8.01 -6.16 -2.91
N PRO A 393 6.91 -6.88 -3.20
CA PRO A 393 5.57 -6.28 -3.30
C PRO A 393 5.14 -5.48 -2.06
N MET A 394 5.43 -5.99 -0.86
CA MET A 394 5.10 -5.28 0.38
C MET A 394 5.98 -4.06 0.60
N GLN A 395 7.24 -4.10 0.18
CA GLN A 395 8.14 -2.93 0.21
C GLN A 395 7.61 -1.82 -0.70
N LEU A 396 7.14 -2.15 -1.90
CA LEU A 396 6.50 -1.20 -2.81
C LEU A 396 5.20 -0.63 -2.23
N ASN A 397 4.33 -1.48 -1.65
CA ASN A 397 3.09 -1.03 -1.02
C ASN A 397 3.35 -0.07 0.14
N ASP A 398 4.27 -0.45 1.03
CA ASP A 398 4.66 0.34 2.19
C ASP A 398 5.34 1.66 1.78
N GLY A 399 6.17 1.66 0.74
CA GLY A 399 6.74 2.87 0.15
C GLY A 399 5.72 3.79 -0.50
N LEU A 400 4.77 3.23 -1.25
CA LEU A 400 3.68 3.98 -1.89
C LEU A 400 2.82 4.68 -0.83
N PHE A 401 2.31 3.92 0.16
CA PHE A 401 1.36 4.41 1.16
C PHE A 401 1.98 5.14 2.35
N ARG A 402 3.31 5.33 2.37
CA ARG A 402 3.95 6.30 3.27
C ARG A 402 3.61 7.73 2.95
N ASP A 403 3.38 7.99 1.67
CA ASP A 403 3.06 9.30 1.20
C ASP A 403 1.67 9.75 1.65
N ASN A 404 1.42 11.05 1.58
CA ASN A 404 0.16 11.67 1.99
C ASN A 404 -0.23 11.35 3.44
N GLY A 405 0.72 11.57 4.37
CA GLY A 405 0.50 11.45 5.81
C GLY A 405 0.29 10.03 6.31
N ARG A 406 0.80 9.01 5.59
CA ARG A 406 0.52 7.58 5.86
C ARG A 406 -0.97 7.27 5.98
N SER A 407 -1.80 8.04 5.27
CA SER A 407 -3.25 8.02 5.46
C SER A 407 -3.91 6.74 4.93
N GLY A 408 -3.18 5.97 4.12
CA GLY A 408 -3.65 4.77 3.43
C GLY A 408 -4.49 5.06 2.17
N TYR A 409 -4.65 6.33 1.81
CA TYR A 409 -5.31 6.80 0.59
C TYR A 409 -4.38 7.71 -0.22
N LEU A 410 -4.17 7.37 -1.48
CA LEU A 410 -3.42 8.19 -2.43
C LEU A 410 -4.28 8.52 -3.63
N LEU A 411 -4.39 9.81 -3.95
CA LEU A 411 -5.11 10.26 -5.12
C LEU A 411 -4.41 9.77 -6.38
N LYS A 412 -5.14 9.05 -7.22
CA LYS A 412 -4.64 8.60 -8.53
C LYS A 412 -4.29 9.80 -9.42
N PRO A 413 -3.28 9.68 -10.29
CA PRO A 413 -2.98 10.73 -11.26
C PRO A 413 -4.16 11.02 -12.18
N ALA A 414 -4.15 12.19 -12.82
CA ALA A 414 -5.24 12.63 -13.66
C ALA A 414 -5.58 11.62 -14.78
N CYS A 415 -4.56 10.97 -15.35
CA CYS A 415 -4.72 9.95 -16.39
C CYS A 415 -5.50 8.70 -15.95
N LEU A 416 -5.59 8.42 -14.64
CA LEU A 416 -6.34 7.28 -14.08
C LEU A 416 -7.69 7.68 -13.46
N ARG A 417 -8.09 8.94 -13.65
CA ARG A 417 -9.37 9.52 -13.18
C ARG A 417 -10.29 9.92 -14.32
N ALA A 418 -9.87 9.69 -15.56
CA ALA A 418 -10.66 9.92 -16.77
C ALA A 418 -10.35 8.82 -17.81
N PRO A 419 -11.28 8.52 -18.73
CA PRO A 419 -11.02 7.60 -19.83
C PRO A 419 -9.93 8.12 -20.78
N GLY A 420 -9.25 7.20 -21.47
CA GLY A 420 -8.36 7.53 -22.60
C GLY A 420 -6.86 7.30 -22.35
N PHE A 421 -6.46 6.93 -21.14
CA PHE A 421 -5.10 6.48 -20.87
C PHE A 421 -4.97 4.96 -21.10
N ASP A 422 -3.90 4.55 -21.77
CA ASP A 422 -3.52 3.16 -21.98
C ASP A 422 -2.15 2.91 -21.34
N PRO A 423 -2.05 2.11 -20.25
CA PRO A 423 -0.79 1.77 -19.60
C PRO A 423 0.20 1.05 -20.52
N ASP A 424 -0.28 0.36 -21.56
CA ASP A 424 0.58 -0.33 -22.54
C ASP A 424 1.13 0.64 -23.61
N GLN A 425 0.52 1.83 -23.73
CA GLN A 425 0.91 2.88 -24.65
C GLN A 425 1.00 4.25 -23.93
N PRO A 426 1.91 4.39 -22.95
CA PRO A 426 1.98 5.57 -22.08
C PRO A 426 2.46 6.85 -22.79
N GLY A 427 2.93 6.77 -24.04
CA GLY A 427 3.53 7.87 -24.79
C GLY A 427 5.04 7.97 -24.58
N PRO A 428 5.69 9.05 -25.07
CA PRO A 428 7.13 9.24 -24.95
C PRO A 428 7.56 9.56 -23.50
N PRO A 429 8.86 9.40 -23.17
CA PRO A 429 9.43 9.89 -21.93
C PRO A 429 9.12 11.38 -21.69
N ARG A 430 8.76 11.71 -20.45
CA ARG A 430 8.42 13.08 -20.01
C ARG A 430 9.37 13.63 -18.96
N GLN A 431 10.11 12.76 -18.29
CA GLN A 431 11.05 13.16 -17.26
C GLN A 431 12.25 12.21 -17.24
N LYS A 432 13.44 12.76 -17.03
CA LYS A 432 14.66 12.00 -16.74
C LYS A 432 14.93 12.06 -15.24
N LEU A 433 15.12 10.90 -14.63
CA LEU A 433 15.61 10.73 -13.26
C LEU A 433 17.07 10.28 -13.29
N VAL A 434 17.93 11.04 -12.63
CA VAL A 434 19.33 10.67 -12.37
C VAL A 434 19.48 10.36 -10.88
N VAL A 435 20.02 9.18 -10.58
CA VAL A 435 20.31 8.72 -9.21
C VAL A 435 21.80 8.45 -9.09
N HIS A 436 22.49 9.26 -8.29
CA HIS A 436 23.88 9.03 -7.90
C HIS A 436 23.91 8.44 -6.49
N VAL A 437 24.22 7.15 -6.38
CA VAL A 437 24.38 6.44 -5.11
C VAL A 437 25.80 6.69 -4.61
N ILE A 438 25.94 7.51 -3.57
CA ILE A 438 27.25 7.96 -3.10
C ILE A 438 27.81 6.99 -2.07
N SER A 439 27.08 6.78 -0.97
CA SER A 439 27.55 5.96 0.15
C SER A 439 26.39 5.38 0.97
N GLY A 440 26.71 4.40 1.82
CA GLY A 440 25.82 3.85 2.83
C GLY A 440 26.28 4.16 4.25
N SER A 441 25.37 4.02 5.21
CA SER A 441 25.70 4.12 6.63
C SER A 441 24.98 3.05 7.43
N GLN A 442 25.75 2.30 8.23
CA GLN A 442 25.29 1.38 9.28
C GLN A 442 24.23 0.37 8.82
N PHE A 443 24.52 -0.34 7.74
CA PHE A 443 23.68 -1.43 7.29
C PHE A 443 23.67 -2.57 8.33
N PRO A 444 22.49 -2.98 8.82
CA PRO A 444 22.39 -4.14 9.69
C PRO A 444 22.77 -5.41 8.94
N LYS A 445 23.16 -6.44 9.68
CA LYS A 445 23.34 -7.78 9.12
C LYS A 445 22.00 -8.42 8.82
N PRO A 446 21.90 -9.29 7.80
CA PRO A 446 20.71 -10.07 7.56
C PRO A 446 20.37 -10.98 8.75
N GLU A 447 19.09 -11.35 8.85
CA GLU A 447 18.61 -12.23 9.93
C GLU A 447 19.20 -13.64 9.73
N GLY A 448 19.90 -14.16 10.75
CA GLY A 448 20.57 -15.46 10.67
C GLY A 448 22.08 -15.40 10.40
N ALA A 449 22.63 -14.20 10.13
CA ALA A 449 24.06 -13.97 9.93
C ALA A 449 24.93 -14.54 11.07
N HIS A 450 26.08 -15.11 10.71
CA HIS A 450 27.01 -15.74 11.63
C HIS A 450 27.80 -14.71 12.45
N LYS A 451 28.23 -15.11 13.65
CA LYS A 451 29.06 -14.25 14.51
C LYS A 451 30.43 -14.04 13.86
N GLY A 452 30.71 -12.80 13.45
CA GLY A 452 31.98 -12.40 12.85
C GLY A 452 31.90 -12.11 11.35
N GLU A 453 30.81 -12.49 10.68
CA GLU A 453 30.52 -12.15 9.29
C GLU A 453 30.45 -10.64 9.10
N VAL A 454 30.99 -10.12 8.00
CA VAL A 454 30.80 -8.73 7.61
C VAL A 454 30.10 -8.78 6.26
N ILE A 455 29.12 -7.91 6.09
CA ILE A 455 28.32 -7.90 4.86
C ILE A 455 29.13 -7.32 3.70
N ASP A 456 28.80 -7.77 2.50
CA ASP A 456 29.35 -7.36 1.21
C ASP A 456 28.27 -6.57 0.43
N PRO A 457 27.95 -5.32 0.81
CA PRO A 457 26.76 -4.68 0.31
C PRO A 457 26.87 -4.22 -1.15
N TYR A 458 25.74 -4.28 -1.85
CA TYR A 458 25.49 -3.53 -3.08
C TYR A 458 24.08 -2.93 -3.08
N VAL A 459 23.87 -1.89 -3.88
CA VAL A 459 22.57 -1.22 -4.00
C VAL A 459 21.94 -1.54 -5.34
N VAL A 460 20.74 -2.10 -5.30
CA VAL A 460 19.85 -2.22 -6.46
C VAL A 460 19.03 -0.93 -6.58
N VAL A 461 19.11 -0.29 -7.73
CA VAL A 461 18.33 0.90 -8.10
C VAL A 461 17.30 0.49 -9.14
N GLU A 462 16.04 0.47 -8.74
CA GLU A 462 14.93 0.02 -9.57
C GLU A 462 13.91 1.15 -9.76
N VAL A 463 13.54 1.40 -11.01
CA VAL A 463 12.32 2.15 -11.34
C VAL A 463 11.30 1.14 -11.85
N THR A 464 10.14 1.11 -11.21
CA THR A 464 8.97 0.33 -11.65
C THR A 464 7.80 1.26 -11.96
N GLY A 465 6.80 0.77 -12.70
CA GLY A 465 5.67 1.56 -13.18
C GLY A 465 5.02 0.88 -14.38
N VAL A 466 4.59 1.70 -15.35
CA VAL A 466 4.20 1.23 -16.68
C VAL A 466 5.35 0.46 -17.33
N ALA A 467 5.04 -0.52 -18.18
CA ALA A 467 6.05 -1.46 -18.69
C ALA A 467 7.30 -0.80 -19.33
N PRO A 468 7.18 0.30 -20.12
CA PRO A 468 8.36 0.98 -20.68
C PRO A 468 9.28 1.63 -19.64
N ASP A 469 8.77 1.99 -18.45
CA ASP A 469 9.53 2.68 -17.40
C ASP A 469 10.31 1.68 -16.52
N ARG A 470 10.01 0.38 -16.62
CA ARG A 470 10.57 -0.66 -15.76
C ARG A 470 12.04 -0.91 -16.08
N ARG A 471 12.92 -0.58 -15.15
CA ARG A 471 14.37 -0.82 -15.28
C ARG A 471 15.01 -1.03 -13.92
N GLN A 472 15.92 -1.98 -13.86
CA GLN A 472 16.74 -2.28 -12.68
C GLN A 472 18.22 -2.15 -13.03
N CYS A 473 18.99 -1.52 -12.14
CA CYS A 473 20.44 -1.41 -12.18
C CYS A 473 21.00 -1.77 -10.80
N LYS A 474 22.30 -2.01 -10.71
CA LYS A 474 22.97 -2.25 -9.43
C LYS A 474 24.36 -1.64 -9.42
N THR A 475 24.81 -1.24 -8.23
CA THR A 475 26.20 -0.85 -7.99
C THR A 475 27.11 -2.09 -8.02
N ALA A 476 28.42 -1.85 -8.03
CA ALA A 476 29.42 -2.80 -7.60
C ALA A 476 29.19 -3.19 -6.12
N VAL A 477 29.70 -4.37 -5.79
CA VAL A 477 29.77 -4.90 -4.43
C VAL A 477 30.93 -4.23 -3.70
N ILE A 478 30.74 -3.90 -2.43
CA ILE A 478 31.80 -3.42 -1.54
C ILE A 478 32.12 -4.52 -0.54
N ASP A 479 33.32 -5.08 -0.62
CA ASP A 479 33.73 -6.20 0.22
C ASP A 479 33.91 -5.78 1.70
N ASP A 480 33.41 -6.59 2.62
CA ASP A 480 33.57 -6.53 4.07
C ASP A 480 33.30 -5.14 4.68
N ASN A 481 32.29 -4.40 4.19
CA ASN A 481 31.96 -3.08 4.72
C ASN A 481 30.47 -2.72 4.70
N GLY A 482 29.75 -3.09 5.76
CA GLY A 482 28.40 -2.58 6.03
C GLY A 482 28.32 -1.27 6.81
N PHE A 483 29.43 -0.76 7.35
CA PHE A 483 29.38 0.38 8.28
C PHE A 483 29.35 1.72 7.55
N ASN A 484 30.17 1.87 6.52
CA ASN A 484 30.28 3.11 5.73
C ASN A 484 30.76 2.86 4.28
N PRO A 485 30.10 1.97 3.50
CA PRO A 485 30.49 1.70 2.12
C PRO A 485 30.35 2.94 1.23
N ILE A 486 31.28 3.10 0.28
CA ILE A 486 31.23 4.15 -0.75
C ILE A 486 31.05 3.46 -2.09
N PHE A 487 29.95 3.77 -2.78
CA PHE A 487 29.60 3.20 -4.07
C PHE A 487 30.02 4.13 -5.22
N ASP A 488 29.66 5.41 -5.11
CA ASP A 488 29.96 6.48 -6.08
C ASP A 488 29.55 6.16 -7.54
N GLU A 489 28.32 5.67 -7.73
CA GLU A 489 27.80 5.25 -9.04
C GLU A 489 26.52 5.97 -9.44
N THR A 490 26.40 6.31 -10.73
CA THR A 490 25.27 7.08 -11.27
C THR A 490 24.45 6.26 -12.26
N PHE A 491 23.13 6.34 -12.13
CA PHE A 491 22.14 5.67 -12.98
C PHE A 491 21.15 6.68 -13.56
N GLU A 492 20.73 6.47 -14.81
CA GLU A 492 19.78 7.34 -15.50
C GLU A 492 18.56 6.54 -15.99
N PHE A 493 17.38 7.15 -15.83
CA PHE A 493 16.09 6.58 -16.19
C PHE A 493 15.27 7.61 -16.97
N ASP A 494 14.86 7.27 -18.18
CA ASP A 494 13.89 8.05 -18.96
C ASP A 494 12.48 7.50 -18.65
N ILE A 495 11.59 8.35 -18.14
CA ILE A 495 10.31 7.94 -17.55
C ILE A 495 9.14 8.53 -18.33
N CYS A 496 8.28 7.68 -18.88
CA CYS A 496 7.07 8.02 -19.64
C CYS A 496 5.94 8.52 -18.73
N GLN A 497 5.71 7.89 -17.57
CA GLN A 497 4.67 8.28 -16.62
C GLN A 497 5.20 8.45 -15.19
N PRO A 498 5.84 9.60 -14.87
CA PRO A 498 6.42 9.84 -13.55
C PRO A 498 5.42 9.72 -12.38
N GLU A 499 4.14 10.06 -12.60
CA GLU A 499 3.11 9.93 -11.57
C GLU A 499 2.73 8.48 -11.24
N LEU A 500 3.09 7.52 -12.11
CA LEU A 500 2.90 6.07 -11.93
C LEU A 500 4.19 5.33 -11.57
N ALA A 501 5.34 6.01 -11.68
CA ALA A 501 6.63 5.42 -11.43
C ALA A 501 6.98 5.42 -9.93
N ILE A 502 7.56 4.31 -9.47
CA ILE A 502 8.06 4.11 -8.11
C ILE A 502 9.55 3.83 -8.21
N LEU A 503 10.36 4.61 -7.49
CA LEU A 503 11.77 4.34 -7.27
C LEU A 503 11.89 3.41 -6.06
N ASN A 504 12.67 2.35 -6.18
CA ASN A 504 13.01 1.42 -5.12
C ASN A 504 14.52 1.28 -5.03
N LEU A 505 15.07 1.58 -3.86
CA LEU A 505 16.49 1.41 -3.53
C LEU A 505 16.61 0.27 -2.54
N CYS A 506 17.20 -0.86 -2.95
CA CYS A 506 17.39 -2.02 -2.09
C CYS A 506 18.88 -2.25 -1.83
N VAL A 507 19.24 -2.39 -0.56
CA VAL A 507 20.56 -2.85 -0.14
C VAL A 507 20.51 -4.36 0.01
N MET A 508 21.42 -5.02 -0.68
CA MET A 508 21.59 -6.47 -0.70
C MET A 508 22.97 -6.82 -0.15
N ASP A 509 23.08 -7.98 0.49
CA ASP A 509 24.33 -8.62 0.87
C ASP A 509 24.75 -9.60 -0.24
N LYS A 510 26.02 -9.60 -0.64
CA LYS A 510 26.51 -10.52 -1.66
C LYS A 510 26.99 -11.80 -0.99
N ASP A 511 26.24 -12.89 -1.19
CA ASP A 511 26.62 -14.21 -0.67
C ASP A 511 27.08 -15.18 -1.78
N LEU A 512 27.71 -16.27 -1.34
CA LEU A 512 28.15 -17.37 -2.22
C LEU A 512 26.98 -18.11 -2.87
N ASP A 513 25.90 -18.31 -2.13
CA ASP A 513 24.73 -19.07 -2.58
C ASP A 513 23.64 -18.14 -3.12
N ALA A 514 23.00 -17.36 -2.25
CA ALA A 514 21.92 -16.45 -2.60
C ALA A 514 22.05 -15.15 -1.82
N ASP A 515 22.03 -14.03 -2.55
CA ASP A 515 22.19 -12.69 -1.98
C ASP A 515 21.05 -12.35 -1.02
N ASP A 516 21.40 -11.96 0.20
CA ASP A 516 20.43 -11.66 1.24
C ASP A 516 19.92 -10.21 1.15
N PHE A 517 18.61 -10.04 1.37
CA PHE A 517 18.02 -8.71 1.50
C PHE A 517 18.40 -8.09 2.84
N ILE A 518 18.90 -6.84 2.82
CA ILE A 518 19.18 -6.09 4.05
C ILE A 518 18.06 -5.09 4.33
N ALA A 519 17.87 -4.14 3.42
CA ALA A 519 16.94 -3.03 3.64
C ALA A 519 16.50 -2.39 2.33
N SER A 520 15.37 -1.68 2.33
CA SER A 520 14.95 -0.88 1.18
C SER A 520 14.27 0.42 1.53
N ALA A 521 14.19 1.28 0.52
CA ALA A 521 13.38 2.48 0.51
C ALA A 521 12.68 2.59 -0.85
N ALA A 522 11.35 2.49 -0.83
CA ALA A 522 10.49 2.70 -1.99
C ALA A 522 9.68 3.98 -1.83
N LEU A 523 9.52 4.75 -2.91
CA LEU A 523 8.70 5.96 -2.97
C LEU A 523 8.34 6.33 -4.40
N ARG A 524 7.26 7.09 -4.58
CA ARG A 524 6.87 7.60 -5.91
C ARG A 524 7.99 8.51 -6.46
N VAL A 525 8.27 8.42 -7.75
CA VAL A 525 9.26 9.31 -8.40
C VAL A 525 8.89 10.79 -8.19
N THR A 526 7.60 11.12 -8.27
CA THR A 526 7.08 12.47 -7.99
C THR A 526 7.23 12.94 -6.54
N ALA A 527 7.58 12.05 -5.60
CA ALA A 527 7.84 12.36 -4.20
C ALA A 527 9.35 12.53 -3.90
N VAL A 528 10.23 12.22 -4.84
CA VAL A 528 11.70 12.34 -4.68
C VAL A 528 12.10 13.82 -4.63
N ARG A 529 12.79 14.22 -3.57
CA ARG A 529 13.44 15.53 -3.47
C ARG A 529 14.78 15.52 -4.22
N GLN A 530 15.04 16.57 -4.99
CA GLN A 530 16.30 16.73 -5.73
C GLN A 530 17.46 17.12 -4.81
N GLY A 531 18.69 17.01 -5.31
CA GLY A 531 19.93 17.32 -4.60
C GLY A 531 20.46 16.17 -3.76
N PHE A 532 21.33 16.47 -2.80
CA PHE A 532 21.93 15.48 -1.89
C PHE A 532 20.95 15.13 -0.78
N ARG A 533 20.51 13.87 -0.72
CA ARG A 533 19.49 13.39 0.22
C ARG A 533 19.96 12.17 0.99
N SER A 534 19.59 12.15 2.27
CA SER A 534 19.60 10.92 3.05
C SER A 534 18.41 10.06 2.59
N VAL A 535 18.60 8.75 2.50
CA VAL A 535 17.55 7.80 2.17
C VAL A 535 17.38 6.90 3.37
N ALA A 536 16.33 7.09 4.15
CA ALA A 536 16.02 6.24 5.30
C ALA A 536 15.65 4.82 4.85
N LEU A 537 16.50 3.85 5.19
CA LEU A 537 16.29 2.44 4.86
C LEU A 537 15.45 1.73 5.91
N ARG A 538 14.77 0.65 5.49
CA ARG A 538 13.81 -0.10 6.30
C ARG A 538 13.93 -1.60 6.09
N ASP A 539 13.56 -2.35 7.12
CA ASP A 539 13.60 -3.80 7.09
C ASP A 539 12.56 -4.40 6.11
N ALA A 540 12.59 -5.72 5.96
CA ALA A 540 11.69 -6.45 5.05
C ALA A 540 10.19 -6.28 5.39
N ARG A 541 9.86 -5.85 6.62
CA ARG A 541 8.49 -5.63 7.11
C ARG A 541 8.08 -4.15 7.08
N GLY A 542 8.95 -3.29 6.54
CA GLY A 542 8.74 -1.85 6.44
C GLY A 542 9.03 -1.08 7.73
N HIS A 543 9.66 -1.70 8.73
CA HIS A 543 9.96 -1.03 9.99
C HIS A 543 11.30 -0.30 9.94
N ARG A 544 11.36 0.80 10.69
CA ARG A 544 12.57 1.58 10.94
C ARG A 544 12.79 1.74 12.44
N GLN A 545 13.21 0.65 13.07
CA GLN A 545 13.41 0.56 14.52
C GLN A 545 14.69 -0.22 14.82
N GLY A 546 15.22 -0.08 16.04
CA GLY A 546 16.45 -0.77 16.45
C GLY A 546 17.63 -0.39 15.55
N LEU A 547 18.34 -1.39 15.03
CA LEU A 547 19.53 -1.19 14.18
C LEU A 547 19.21 -0.39 12.89
N PHE A 548 18.01 -0.55 12.34
CA PHE A 548 17.59 0.19 11.13
C PHE A 548 17.34 1.68 11.36
N GLN A 549 17.36 2.16 12.62
CA GLN A 549 17.21 3.60 12.91
C GLN A 549 18.36 4.45 12.34
N PHE A 550 19.51 3.84 12.06
CA PHE A 550 20.70 4.52 11.54
C PHE A 550 21.04 4.10 10.10
N ALA A 551 20.40 3.05 9.60
CA ALA A 551 20.58 2.55 8.24
C ALA A 551 20.10 3.60 7.22
N SER A 552 21.01 4.08 6.37
CA SER A 552 20.69 5.07 5.33
C SER A 552 21.64 5.00 4.14
N LEU A 553 21.18 5.51 2.99
CA LEU A 553 22.05 5.88 1.88
C LEU A 553 22.21 7.40 1.83
N LEU A 554 23.36 7.88 1.38
CA LEU A 554 23.49 9.24 0.85
C LEU A 554 23.47 9.14 -0.67
N CYS A 555 22.50 9.80 -1.30
CA CYS A 555 22.36 9.84 -2.75
C CYS A 555 22.22 11.29 -3.24
N ARG A 556 22.52 11.53 -4.51
CA ARG A 556 22.13 12.76 -5.21
C ARG A 556 21.09 12.43 -6.28
N PHE A 557 20.01 13.21 -6.28
CA PHE A 557 18.89 13.05 -7.22
C PHE A 557 18.74 14.27 -8.12
N GLU A 558 18.52 14.04 -9.41
CA GLU A 558 18.17 15.09 -10.37
C GLU A 558 16.94 14.67 -11.17
N LEU A 559 15.99 15.59 -11.31
CA LEU A 559 14.77 15.40 -12.10
C LEU A 559 14.69 16.51 -13.14
N THR A 560 14.67 16.13 -14.41
CA THR A 560 14.59 17.06 -15.54
C THR A 560 13.42 16.69 -16.44
N ASP A 561 12.54 17.65 -16.74
CA ASP A 561 11.45 17.46 -17.69
C ASP A 561 12.00 17.38 -19.12
N LEU A 562 11.43 16.49 -19.96
CA LEU A 562 11.90 16.17 -21.32
C LEU A 562 11.03 16.77 -22.42
#